data_AF-A0A524QI87-F1
#
_entry.id   AF-A0A524QI87-F1
#
_cell.length_a   1.000
_cell.length_b   1.000
_cell.length_c   1.000
_cell.angle_alpha   90.00
_cell.angle_beta   90.00
_cell.angle_gamma   90.00
#
_symmetry.space_group_name_H-M   'P 1'
#
loop_
_entity.id
_entity.type
_entity.pdbx_description
1 polymer ?
#
loop_
_entity_poly.entity_id
_entity_poly.type
_entity_poly.pdbx_seq_one_letter_code
_entity_poly.pdbx_strand_id
1 'polypeptide(L)' 'MSQYFAIHAANPQQRLISQAVAVVRGGGVIVYPTDSCYA' A
#
# COMPACT_ATOMS: atom_id res chain seq x y z
N MET A 1 -13.88 4.85 6.29
CA MET A 1 -13.09 5.89 5.57
C MET A 1 -11.75 5.24 5.23
N SER A 2 -11.28 5.32 3.99
CA SER A 2 -10.01 4.70 3.57
C SER A 2 -8.82 5.63 3.82
N GLN A 3 -7.64 5.06 4.08
CA GLN A 3 -6.38 5.79 4.10
C GLN A 3 -5.75 5.75 2.71
N TYR A 4 -5.20 6.87 2.23
CA TYR A 4 -4.55 6.97 0.93
C TYR A 4 -3.06 7.24 1.10
N PHE A 5 -2.23 6.43 0.42
CA PHE A 5 -0.78 6.58 0.41
C PHE A 5 -0.30 6.88 -1.01
N ALA A 6 0.39 8.02 -1.18
CA ALA A 6 1.12 8.32 -2.40
C ALA A 6 2.53 7.71 -2.31
N ILE A 7 2.77 6.62 -3.04
CA ILE A 7 4.04 5.89 -3.04
C ILE A 7 4.71 6.07 -4.40
N HIS A 8 6.02 6.32 -4.41
CA HIS A 8 6.78 6.41 -5.66
C HIS A 8 6.96 5.02 -6.29
N ALA A 9 6.50 4.84 -7.53
CA ALA A 9 6.41 3.53 -8.17
C ALA A 9 7.77 2.81 -8.32
N ALA A 10 8.83 3.52 -8.73
CA ALA A 10 10.15 2.92 -8.96
C ALA A 10 11.09 2.94 -7.74
N ASN A 11 10.71 3.64 -6.67
CA ASN A 11 11.52 3.76 -5.45
C ASN A 11 10.61 3.96 -4.23
N PRO A 12 9.90 2.91 -3.80
CA PRO A 12 8.87 3.01 -2.78
C PRO A 12 9.44 3.48 -1.44
N GLN A 13 8.76 4.46 -0.81
CA GLN A 13 9.15 4.93 0.51
C GLN A 13 8.86 3.85 1.56
N GLN A 14 9.89 3.22 2.12
CA GLN A 14 9.77 2.09 3.05
C GLN A 14 8.84 2.38 4.24
N ARG A 15 8.85 3.61 4.78
CA ARG A 15 7.96 4.01 5.87
C ARG A 15 6.47 3.87 5.51
N LEU A 16 6.08 4.21 4.28
CA LEU A 16 4.69 4.11 3.81
C LEU A 16 4.30 2.65 3.55
N ILE A 17 5.22 1.86 3.00
CA ILE A 17 5.04 0.41 2.83
C ILE A 17 4.80 -0.26 4.19
N SER A 18 5.61 0.06 5.21
CA SER A 18 5.43 -0.49 6.56
C SER A 18 4.05 -0.15 7.16
N GLN A 19 3.51 1.04 6.87
CA GLN A 19 2.17 1.42 7.32
C GLN A 19 1.08 0.61 6.59
N ALA A 20 1.19 0.42 5.27
CA ALA A 20 0.28 -0.44 4.52
C ALA A 20 0.32 -1.91 5.01
N VAL A 21 1.51 -2.44 5.30
CA VAL A 21 1.67 -3.80 5.87
C VAL A 21 1.02 -3.92 7.24
N ALA A 22 1.07 -2.89 8.08
CA ALA A 22 0.39 -2.90 9.37
C ALA A 22 -1.13 -3.05 9.21
N VAL A 23 -1.74 -2.42 8.19
CA VAL A 23 -3.16 -2.59 7.87
C VAL A 23 -3.47 -4.03 7.48
N VAL A 24 -2.66 -4.63 6.59
CA VAL A 24 -2.84 -6.03 6.16
C VAL A 24 -2.72 -6.99 7.35
N ARG A 25 -1.70 -6.82 8.20
CA ARG A 25 -1.51 -7.65 9.40
C ARG A 25 -2.63 -7.49 10.43
N GLY A 26 -3.29 -6.33 10.46
CA GLY A 26 -4.49 -6.08 11.26
C GLY A 26 -5.77 -6.68 10.68
N GLY A 27 -5.71 -7.42 9.57
CA GLY A 27 -6.88 -7.97 8.87
C GLY A 27 -7.62 -6.96 8.00
N GLY A 28 -7.01 -5.81 7.72
CA GLY A 28 -7.57 -4.80 6.83
C GLY A 28 -7.40 -5.17 5.36
N VAL A 29 -8.30 -4.65 4.52
CA VAL A 29 -8.25 -4.80 3.06
C VAL A 29 -7.57 -3.57 2.46
N ILE A 30 -6.68 -3.78 1.50
CA ILE A 30 -5.98 -2.72 0.78
C ILE A 30 -6.19 -2.89 -0.72
N VAL A 31 -5.95 -1.80 -1.46
CA VAL A 31 -5.81 -1.82 -2.92
C VAL A 31 -4.40 -1.34 -3.24
N TYR A 32 -3.66 -2.06 -4.08
CA TYR A 32 -2.27 -1.75 -4.42
C TYR A 32 -1.97 -1.94 -5.91
N PRO A 33 -1.01 -1.20 -6.49
CA PRO A 33 -0.66 -1.33 -7.90
C PRO A 33 0.17 -2.59 -8.14
N THR A 34 -0.08 -3.23 -9.28
CA THR A 34 0.78 -4.28 -9.87
C THR A 34 1.35 -3.78 -11.20
N ASP A 35 2.08 -4.64 -11.92
CA ASP A 35 2.55 -4.37 -13.28
C ASP A 35 1.42 -4.31 -14.32
N SER A 36 0.26 -4.90 -14.03
CA SER A 36 -0.87 -5.01 -14.97
C SER A 36 -2.08 -4.17 -14.57
N CYS A 37 -2.48 -4.20 -13.29
CA CYS A 37 -3.65 -3.49 -12.77
C CYS A 37 -3.56 -3.29 -11.25
N TYR A 38 -4.62 -2.76 -10.63
CA TYR A 38 -4.72 -2.74 -9.18
C TYR A 38 -5.33 -4.04 -8.66
N ALA A 39 -4.82 -4.51 -7.51
CA ALA A 39 -5.30 -5.67 -6.78
C ALA A 39 -5.74 -5.30 -5.36
#